data_AF-A0A5N6YFR3-F1
#
_entry.id   AF-A0A5N6YFR3-F1
#
_cell.length_a   1.000
_cell.length_b   1.000
_cell.length_c   1.000
_cell.angle_alpha   90.00
_cell.angle_beta   90.00
_cell.angle_gamma   90.00
#
_symmetry.space_group_name_H-M   'P 1'
#
loop_
_entity.id
_entity.type
_entity.pdbx_description
1 polymer ?
#
loop_
_entity_poly.entity_id
_entity_poly.type
_entity_poly.pdbx_seq_one_letter_code
_entity_poly.pdbx_strand_id
1 'polypeptide(L)'
;MNLHLLTIPILIETTRQPAQLVHQWSRIFYSGHRKGPGIALVTGALYGYAAWAKYSVGEPWHHWMVAGVTTVSMVPYTWMFMNATNTALFHAEDQFEKGGVEISLQESVSRMIVVQLNCDSETDAQAAVQTLREEHGVTHLDVVVANAAMATNFGPASTMPLEHLQAHMMVNMYAPVLLFQATRLMLQQSKQQAKFVLIGAPISTITNMHDYARAPLTAYGVSKLAANYMVRKFHFENKWLTAFIIDPGHVQTDMGDQGARLMGRPQAPTTVADSVAGICARIDEATKETTSGHFVIHTDGSQLSW
;
A
#
# COMPACT_ATOMS: atom_id res chain seq x y z
N MET A 1 6.00 6.53 34.54
CA MET A 1 5.79 6.52 33.08
C MET A 1 6.93 5.70 32.46
N ASN A 2 6.62 4.54 31.89
CA ASN A 2 7.67 3.66 31.35
C ASN A 2 8.32 4.31 30.14
N LEU A 3 9.63 4.55 30.21
CA LEU A 3 10.42 5.21 29.15
C LEU A 3 10.18 4.55 27.78
N HIS A 4 10.03 3.22 27.77
CA HIS A 4 9.77 2.41 26.58
C HIS A 4 8.48 2.75 25.82
N LEU A 5 7.42 3.17 26.52
CA LEU A 5 6.13 3.54 25.90
C LEU A 5 6.21 4.87 25.14
N LEU A 6 7.20 5.71 25.47
CA LEU A 6 7.47 6.96 24.76
C LEU A 6 8.54 6.76 23.70
N THR A 7 9.61 6.02 24.00
CA THR A 7 10.76 5.91 23.10
C THR A 7 10.51 5.02 21.89
N ILE A 8 9.74 3.93 22.00
CA ILE A 8 9.53 3.00 20.88
C ILE A 8 8.72 3.66 19.75
N PRO A 9 7.56 4.32 20.01
CA PRO A 9 6.83 5.03 18.97
C PRO A 9 7.67 6.13 18.30
N ILE A 10 8.40 6.92 19.09
CA ILE A 10 9.25 8.00 18.56
C ILE A 10 10.37 7.44 17.67
N LEU A 11 11.00 6.32 18.05
CA LEU A 11 12.04 5.68 17.23
C LEU A 11 11.50 5.17 15.89
N ILE A 12 10.27 4.62 15.88
CA ILE A 12 9.60 4.14 14.66
C ILE A 12 9.19 5.32 13.77
N GLU A 13 8.70 6.42 14.35
CA GLU A 13 8.28 7.61 13.59
C GLU A 13 9.45 8.43 13.04
N THR A 14 10.59 8.44 13.73
CA THR A 14 11.78 9.21 13.32
C THR A 14 12.65 8.49 12.31
N THR A 15 12.66 7.15 12.30
CA THR A 15 13.45 6.36 11.35
C THR A 15 12.67 6.20 10.04
N ARG A 16 13.00 7.02 9.03
CA ARG A 16 12.31 6.99 7.72
C ARG A 16 12.96 6.08 6.67
N GLN A 17 14.15 5.53 6.94
CA GLN A 17 14.86 4.66 6.02
C GLN A 17 14.43 3.19 6.22
N PRO A 18 13.85 2.52 5.21
CA PRO A 18 13.37 1.15 5.33
C PRO A 18 14.45 0.15 5.79
N ALA A 19 15.67 0.28 5.27
CA ALA A 19 16.80 -0.56 5.67
C ALA A 19 17.12 -0.46 7.16
N GLN A 20 17.04 0.76 7.72
CA GLN A 20 17.29 0.99 9.15
C GLN A 20 16.16 0.42 10.01
N LEU A 21 14.91 0.50 9.57
CA LEU A 21 13.77 -0.09 10.27
C LEU A 21 13.86 -1.62 10.32
N VAL A 22 14.20 -2.26 9.20
CA VAL A 22 14.36 -3.71 9.10
C VAL A 22 15.53 -4.19 9.97
N HIS A 23 16.66 -3.47 9.95
CA HIS A 23 17.80 -3.77 10.80
C HIS A 23 17.50 -3.55 12.30
N GLN A 24 16.77 -2.49 12.65
CA GLN A 24 16.34 -2.28 14.04
C GLN A 24 15.42 -3.40 14.51
N TRP A 25 14.45 -3.80 13.68
CA TRP A 25 13.55 -4.90 13.95
C TRP A 25 14.31 -6.22 14.16
N SER A 26 15.27 -6.55 13.31
CA SER A 26 16.02 -7.80 13.40
C SER A 26 16.82 -7.90 14.71
N ARG A 27 17.41 -6.79 15.14
CA ARG A 27 18.18 -6.71 16.39
C ARG A 27 17.27 -6.86 17.60
N ILE A 28 16.08 -6.26 17.55
CA ILE A 28 15.05 -6.42 18.59
C ILE A 28 14.58 -7.88 18.63
N PHE A 29 14.27 -8.47 17.47
CA PHE A 29 13.83 -9.85 17.38
C PHE A 29 14.91 -10.82 17.86
N TYR A 30 16.16 -10.68 17.41
CA TYR A 30 17.26 -11.55 17.82
C TYR A 30 17.53 -11.48 19.32
N SER A 31 17.52 -10.26 19.89
CA SER A 31 17.62 -10.05 21.33
C SER A 31 16.45 -10.70 22.08
N GLY A 32 15.23 -10.54 21.57
CA GLY A 32 14.01 -11.13 22.12
C GLY A 32 13.97 -12.66 22.00
N HIS A 33 14.40 -13.24 20.89
CA HIS A 33 14.43 -14.68 20.68
C HIS A 33 15.48 -15.36 21.57
N ARG A 34 16.64 -14.72 21.77
CA ARG A 34 17.72 -15.26 22.62
C ARG A 34 17.43 -15.13 24.11
N LYS A 35 16.82 -14.02 24.56
CA LYS A 35 16.59 -13.74 25.99
C LYS A 35 15.17 -14.01 26.46
N GLY A 36 14.19 -13.83 25.58
CA GLY A 36 12.76 -13.88 25.86
C GLY A 36 12.28 -15.21 26.45
N PRO A 37 12.62 -16.38 25.87
CA PRO A 37 12.21 -17.66 26.44
C PRO A 37 12.69 -17.85 27.89
N GLY A 38 13.93 -17.44 28.19
CA GLY A 38 14.46 -17.49 29.56
C GLY A 38 13.69 -16.58 30.53
N ILE A 39 13.43 -15.34 30.13
CA ILE A 39 12.66 -14.37 30.94
C ILE A 39 11.22 -14.86 31.15
N ALA A 40 10.57 -15.39 30.10
CA ALA A 40 9.21 -15.91 30.17
C ALA A 40 9.09 -17.13 31.10
N LEU A 41 10.06 -18.05 31.06
CA LEU A 41 10.09 -19.20 31.96
C LEU A 41 10.35 -18.80 33.41
N VAL A 42 11.29 -17.90 33.67
CA VAL A 42 11.56 -17.40 35.03
C VAL A 42 10.34 -16.66 35.59
N THR A 43 9.74 -15.77 34.79
CA THR A 43 8.55 -15.00 35.21
C THR A 43 7.34 -15.91 35.40
N GLY A 44 7.15 -16.87 34.49
CA GLY A 44 6.11 -17.90 34.60
C GLY A 44 6.28 -18.77 35.86
N ALA A 45 7.51 -19.15 36.20
CA ALA A 45 7.82 -19.89 37.42
C ALA A 45 7.54 -19.06 38.68
N LEU A 46 7.85 -17.76 38.67
CA LEU A 46 7.51 -16.85 39.78
C LEU A 46 6.00 -16.72 39.97
N TYR A 47 5.23 -16.59 38.88
CA TYR A 47 3.77 -16.59 38.94
C TYR A 47 3.19 -17.93 39.38
N GLY A 48 3.78 -19.05 38.94
CA GLY A 48 3.42 -20.39 39.40
C GLY A 48 3.69 -20.58 40.90
N TYR A 49 4.82 -20.09 41.40
CA TYR A 49 5.13 -20.08 42.82
C TYR A 49 4.16 -19.22 43.62
N ALA A 50 3.85 -18.01 43.14
CA ALA A 50 2.87 -17.14 43.79
C ALA A 50 1.46 -17.77 43.82
N ALA A 51 1.05 -18.44 42.74
CA ALA A 51 -0.20 -19.19 42.69
C ALA A 51 -0.22 -20.33 43.72
N TRP A 52 0.87 -21.12 43.81
CA TRP A 52 1.00 -22.20 44.77
C TRP A 52 0.99 -21.69 46.23
N ALA A 53 1.73 -20.63 46.52
CA ALA A 53 1.76 -20.02 47.84
C ALA A 53 0.37 -19.52 48.26
N LYS A 54 -0.38 -18.86 47.36
CA LYS A 54 -1.76 -18.41 47.63
C LYS A 54 -2.73 -19.57 47.79
N TYR A 55 -2.60 -20.62 46.98
CA TYR A 55 -3.38 -21.85 47.11
C TYR A 55 -3.20 -22.51 48.48
N SER A 56 -1.97 -22.60 48.98
CA SER A 56 -1.64 -23.22 50.27
C SER A 56 -2.25 -22.54 51.50
N VAL A 57 -2.69 -21.27 51.35
CA VAL A 57 -3.30 -20.46 52.43
C VAL A 57 -4.80 -20.23 52.19
N GLY A 58 -5.39 -20.84 51.15
CA GLY A 58 -6.82 -20.73 50.84
C GLY A 58 -7.24 -19.41 50.18
N GLU A 59 -6.28 -18.65 49.66
CA GLU A 59 -6.51 -17.35 49.01
C GLU A 59 -6.78 -17.51 47.49
N PRO A 60 -7.37 -16.49 46.82
CA PRO A 60 -7.60 -16.52 45.38
C PRO A 60 -6.29 -16.60 44.58
N TRP A 61 -6.02 -17.75 43.96
CA TRP A 61 -4.76 -18.07 43.28
C TRP A 61 -4.85 -18.06 41.74
N HIS A 62 -6.06 -18.15 41.18
CA HIS A 62 -6.30 -18.35 39.75
C HIS A 62 -5.75 -17.20 38.87
N HIS A 63 -5.81 -15.94 39.34
CA HIS A 63 -5.25 -14.80 38.61
C HIS A 63 -3.73 -14.93 38.36
N TRP A 64 -2.99 -15.47 39.34
CA TRP A 64 -1.56 -15.70 39.24
C TRP A 64 -1.24 -16.86 38.30
N MET A 65 -2.06 -17.91 38.33
CA MET A 65 -1.92 -19.05 37.42
C MET A 65 -2.19 -18.64 35.97
N VAL A 66 -3.25 -17.86 35.71
CA VAL A 66 -3.55 -17.33 34.37
C VAL A 66 -2.43 -16.42 33.86
N ALA A 67 -1.87 -15.56 34.71
CA ALA A 67 -0.72 -14.72 34.36
C ALA A 67 0.51 -15.54 33.99
N GLY A 68 0.80 -16.62 34.74
CA GLY A 68 1.89 -17.54 34.44
C GLY A 68 1.72 -18.25 33.09
N VAL A 69 0.54 -18.81 32.84
CA VAL A 69 0.22 -19.51 31.57
C VAL A 69 0.32 -18.56 30.38
N THR A 70 -0.25 -17.35 30.50
CA THR A 70 -0.22 -16.33 29.45
C THR A 70 1.20 -15.86 29.13
N THR A 71 2.06 -15.76 30.15
CA THR A 71 3.47 -15.37 29.97
C THR A 71 4.24 -16.43 29.20
N VAL A 72 4.01 -17.71 29.49
CA VAL A 72 4.69 -18.83 28.81
C VAL A 72 4.16 -19.04 27.39
N SER A 73 2.86 -18.80 27.14
CA SER A 73 2.24 -18.98 25.82
C SER A 73 2.75 -18.02 24.75
N MET A 74 3.44 -16.93 25.11
CA MET A 74 4.08 -16.03 24.14
C MET A 74 5.20 -16.71 23.34
N VAL A 75 5.87 -17.72 23.90
CA VAL A 75 6.95 -18.46 23.23
C VAL A 75 6.43 -19.26 22.03
N PRO A 76 5.44 -20.17 22.17
CA PRO A 76 4.88 -20.90 21.04
C PRO A 76 4.14 -19.99 20.05
N TYR A 77 3.52 -18.89 20.49
CA TYR A 77 2.90 -17.91 19.58
C TYR A 77 3.90 -17.37 18.55
N THR A 78 5.12 -17.06 19.00
CA THR A 78 6.17 -16.53 18.13
C THR A 78 6.61 -17.55 17.07
N TRP A 79 6.66 -18.83 17.43
CA TRP A 79 7.04 -19.88 16.48
C TRP A 79 5.91 -20.27 15.53
N MET A 80 4.66 -20.27 16.02
CA MET A 80 3.51 -20.71 15.23
C MET A 80 2.98 -19.64 14.29
N PHE A 81 2.98 -18.37 14.70
CA PHE A 81 2.35 -17.29 13.94
C PHE A 81 3.36 -16.27 13.39
N MET A 82 4.44 -16.00 14.13
CA MET A 82 5.41 -14.99 13.70
C MET A 82 6.53 -15.57 12.84
N ASN A 83 6.75 -16.89 12.80
CA ASN A 83 7.89 -17.48 12.09
C ASN A 83 7.93 -17.09 10.61
N ALA A 84 6.81 -17.15 9.89
CA ALA A 84 6.75 -16.74 8.47
C ALA A 84 7.08 -15.25 8.28
N THR A 85 6.53 -14.37 9.12
CA THR A 85 6.82 -12.93 9.10
C THR A 85 8.28 -12.65 9.42
N ASN A 86 8.85 -13.34 10.42
CA ASN A 86 10.23 -13.16 10.82
C ASN A 86 11.17 -13.62 9.71
N THR A 87 10.90 -14.77 9.10
CA THR A 87 11.67 -15.28 7.95
C THR A 87 11.66 -14.27 6.80
N ALA A 88 10.50 -13.71 6.44
CA ALA A 88 10.40 -12.70 5.39
C ALA A 88 11.22 -11.42 5.72
N LEU A 89 11.18 -10.97 6.98
CA LEU A 89 11.93 -9.77 7.42
C LEU A 89 13.44 -10.02 7.50
N PHE A 90 13.89 -11.22 7.86
CA PHE A 90 15.30 -11.59 7.79
C PHE A 90 15.83 -11.67 6.37
N HIS A 91 15.01 -12.17 5.44
CA HIS A 91 15.35 -12.12 4.02
C HIS A 91 15.45 -10.67 3.54
N ALA A 92 14.53 -9.79 3.95
CA ALA A 92 14.62 -8.37 3.63
C ALA A 92 15.90 -7.72 4.21
N GLU A 93 16.29 -8.03 5.46
CA GLU A 93 17.53 -7.50 6.07
C GLU A 93 18.79 -7.90 5.30
N ASP A 94 18.95 -9.20 5.01
CA ASP A 94 20.11 -9.72 4.27
C ASP A 94 20.20 -9.10 2.85
N GLN A 95 19.06 -8.76 2.26
CA GLN A 95 18.96 -8.06 0.97
C GLN A 95 19.33 -6.59 1.05
N PHE A 96 19.01 -5.91 2.16
CA PHE A 96 19.41 -4.52 2.38
C PHE A 96 20.91 -4.38 2.71
N GLU A 97 21.51 -5.33 3.45
CA GLU A 97 22.95 -5.32 3.75
C GLU A 97 23.84 -5.58 2.51
N LYS A 98 23.32 -6.32 1.52
CA LYS A 98 24.08 -6.68 0.30
C LYS A 98 23.94 -5.70 -0.87
N GLY A 99 23.28 -4.55 -0.68
CA GLY A 99 23.25 -3.47 -1.67
C GLY A 99 22.24 -3.63 -2.81
N GLY A 100 21.09 -4.27 -2.59
CA GLY A 100 19.91 -4.14 -3.48
C GLY A 100 19.38 -5.43 -4.13
N VAL A 101 18.07 -5.65 -3.90
CA VAL A 101 17.00 -6.32 -4.70
C VAL A 101 17.17 -7.78 -5.15
N GLU A 102 16.37 -8.70 -4.54
CA GLU A 102 15.49 -9.67 -5.25
C GLU A 102 14.58 -10.43 -4.25
N ILE A 103 13.26 -10.27 -4.31
CA ILE A 103 12.34 -11.19 -3.59
C ILE A 103 11.96 -12.32 -4.55
N SER A 104 12.57 -13.49 -4.36
CA SER A 104 12.12 -14.73 -4.99
C SER A 104 10.92 -15.26 -4.21
N LEU A 105 9.72 -15.10 -4.75
CA LEU A 105 8.57 -15.89 -4.33
C LEU A 105 8.76 -17.29 -4.95
N GLN A 106 9.08 -18.27 -4.10
CA GLN A 106 9.19 -19.67 -4.52
C GLN A 106 7.94 -20.08 -5.30
N GLU A 107 8.16 -20.66 -6.49
CA GLU A 107 7.19 -21.19 -7.46
C GLU A 107 6.55 -20.24 -8.50
N SER A 108 7.22 -19.17 -8.93
CA SER A 108 6.84 -18.49 -10.18
C SER A 108 8.03 -18.22 -11.10
N VAL A 109 7.82 -18.31 -12.42
CA VAL A 109 8.77 -17.91 -13.48
C VAL A 109 8.89 -16.36 -13.55
N SER A 110 8.42 -15.65 -12.53
CA SER A 110 8.27 -14.21 -12.49
C SER A 110 9.30 -13.58 -11.55
N ARG A 111 9.84 -12.44 -11.97
CA ARG A 111 10.81 -11.64 -11.20
C ARG A 111 10.13 -10.37 -10.71
N MET A 112 10.24 -10.08 -9.41
CA MET A 112 9.80 -8.82 -8.82
C MET A 112 10.99 -7.87 -8.69
N ILE A 113 10.89 -6.70 -9.30
CA ILE A 113 11.90 -5.63 -9.22
C ILE A 113 11.28 -4.47 -8.47
N VAL A 114 11.93 -4.03 -7.39
CA VAL A 114 11.47 -2.92 -6.55
C VAL A 114 12.35 -1.72 -6.83
N VAL A 115 11.73 -0.60 -7.23
CA VAL A 115 12.42 0.67 -7.52
C VAL A 115 11.73 1.79 -6.77
N GLN A 116 12.51 2.73 -6.24
CA GLN A 116 11.97 3.91 -5.58
C GLN A 116 11.26 4.82 -6.59
N LEU A 117 10.07 5.30 -6.23
CA LEU A 117 9.30 6.27 -7.01
C LEU A 117 8.51 7.17 -6.06
N ASN A 118 9.00 8.37 -5.78
CA ASN A 118 8.23 9.38 -5.04
C ASN A 118 7.31 10.17 -6.00
N CYS A 119 6.00 10.11 -5.78
CA CYS A 119 5.01 10.83 -6.59
C CYS A 119 4.94 12.35 -6.29
N ASP A 120 5.72 12.85 -5.33
CA ASP A 120 5.89 14.29 -5.09
C ASP A 120 7.23 14.81 -5.66
N SER A 121 7.84 14.07 -6.60
CA SER A 121 9.11 14.42 -7.24
C SER A 121 8.94 14.49 -8.76
N GLU A 122 9.45 15.56 -9.37
CA GLU A 122 9.42 15.74 -10.82
C GLU A 122 10.42 14.82 -11.56
N THR A 123 11.42 14.28 -10.86
CA THR A 123 12.54 13.54 -11.46
C THR A 123 12.53 12.04 -11.16
N ASP A 124 11.88 11.60 -10.07
CA ASP A 124 11.93 10.22 -9.62
C ASP A 124 11.42 9.22 -10.66
N ALA A 125 10.40 9.57 -11.45
CA ALA A 125 9.89 8.69 -12.51
C ALA A 125 10.96 8.38 -13.58
N GLN A 126 11.77 9.37 -13.94
CA GLN A 126 12.87 9.18 -14.89
C GLN A 126 14.01 8.37 -14.27
N ALA A 127 14.36 8.67 -13.02
CA ALA A 127 15.37 7.92 -12.28
C ALA A 127 14.97 6.44 -12.14
N ALA A 128 13.70 6.16 -11.82
CA ALA A 128 13.20 4.80 -11.72
C ALA A 128 13.31 4.03 -13.05
N VAL A 129 12.95 4.67 -14.16
CA VAL A 129 13.11 4.10 -15.51
C VAL A 129 14.58 3.86 -15.86
N GLN A 130 15.48 4.75 -15.44
CA GLN A 130 16.92 4.57 -15.63
C GLN A 130 17.42 3.33 -14.87
N THR A 131 17.09 3.19 -13.58
CA THR A 131 17.41 2.00 -12.77
C THR A 131 16.87 0.72 -13.41
N LEU A 132 15.62 0.70 -13.88
CA LEU A 132 15.04 -0.46 -14.57
C LEU A 132 15.87 -0.89 -15.79
N ARG A 133 16.38 0.06 -16.56
CA ARG A 133 17.14 -0.21 -17.79
C ARG A 133 18.59 -0.61 -17.50
N GLU A 134 19.27 0.16 -16.67
CA GLU A 134 20.72 0.06 -16.46
C GLU A 134 21.09 -1.07 -15.49
N GLU A 135 20.33 -1.22 -14.41
CA GLU A 135 20.64 -2.18 -13.35
C GLU A 135 19.93 -3.51 -13.55
N HIS A 136 18.71 -3.48 -14.09
CA HIS A 136 17.88 -4.68 -14.23
C HIS A 136 17.74 -5.20 -15.65
N GLY A 137 18.26 -4.46 -16.65
CA GLY A 137 18.23 -4.86 -18.06
C GLY A 137 16.83 -4.92 -18.66
N VAL A 138 15.85 -4.22 -18.06
CA VAL A 138 14.47 -4.19 -18.58
C VAL A 138 14.44 -3.31 -19.82
N THR A 139 14.08 -3.89 -20.96
CA THR A 139 14.11 -3.21 -22.27
C THR A 139 12.75 -2.70 -22.75
N HIS A 140 11.66 -3.23 -22.20
CA HIS A 140 10.29 -2.88 -22.55
C HIS A 140 9.37 -3.01 -21.34
N LEU A 141 8.24 -2.33 -21.40
CA LEU A 141 7.12 -2.48 -20.46
C LEU A 141 5.87 -2.75 -21.28
N ASP A 142 5.02 -3.66 -20.83
CA ASP A 142 3.75 -3.93 -21.52
C ASP A 142 2.58 -3.18 -20.88
N VAL A 143 2.61 -3.05 -19.55
CA VAL A 143 1.56 -2.41 -18.76
C VAL A 143 2.20 -1.49 -17.72
N VAL A 144 1.69 -0.27 -17.63
CA VAL A 144 2.00 0.67 -16.54
C VAL A 144 0.70 1.01 -15.82
N VAL A 145 0.67 0.84 -14.50
CA VAL A 145 -0.49 1.13 -13.65
C VAL A 145 -0.17 2.31 -12.73
N ALA A 146 -0.76 3.46 -13.02
CA ALA A 146 -0.72 4.65 -12.18
C ALA A 146 -1.77 4.51 -11.06
N ASN A 147 -1.36 3.88 -9.95
CA ASN A 147 -2.22 3.63 -8.79
C ASN A 147 -2.06 4.65 -7.65
N ALA A 148 -0.85 5.16 -7.44
CA ALA A 148 -0.54 6.03 -6.31
C ALA A 148 -1.48 7.24 -6.26
N ALA A 149 -1.95 7.56 -5.05
CA ALA A 149 -2.86 8.67 -4.83
C ALA A 149 -2.76 9.19 -3.40
N MET A 150 -3.27 10.40 -3.18
CA MET A 150 -3.48 10.98 -1.87
C MET A 150 -4.88 11.60 -1.75
N ALA A 151 -5.47 11.50 -0.56
CA ALA A 151 -6.71 12.15 -0.16
C ALA A 151 -6.56 12.62 1.31
N THR A 152 -6.10 13.85 1.52
CA THR A 152 -5.70 14.34 2.86
C THR A 152 -6.45 15.57 3.35
N ASN A 153 -7.31 16.16 2.52
CA ASN A 153 -8.15 17.29 2.89
C ASN A 153 -9.63 16.91 2.81
N PHE A 154 -10.36 17.19 3.88
CA PHE A 154 -11.77 16.91 3.99
C PHE A 154 -12.55 18.17 4.34
N GLY A 155 -13.31 18.68 3.37
CA GLY A 155 -14.12 19.88 3.54
C GLY A 155 -14.97 20.19 2.31
N PRO A 156 -15.88 21.17 2.41
CA PRO A 156 -16.68 21.59 1.27
C PRO A 156 -15.83 22.36 0.26
N ALA A 157 -16.25 22.29 -1.01
CA ALA A 157 -15.55 22.94 -2.11
C ALA A 157 -15.35 24.46 -1.91
N SER A 158 -16.31 25.12 -1.27
CA SER A 158 -16.30 26.57 -1.02
C SER A 158 -15.23 27.04 -0.04
N THR A 159 -14.65 26.14 0.76
CA THR A 159 -13.63 26.47 1.77
C THR A 159 -12.39 25.60 1.67
N MET A 160 -12.19 24.91 0.54
CA MET A 160 -11.04 24.04 0.34
C MET A 160 -9.74 24.86 0.27
N PRO A 161 -8.74 24.61 1.14
CA PRO A 161 -7.46 25.30 1.07
C PRO A 161 -6.68 24.92 -0.20
N LEU A 162 -6.15 25.93 -0.90
CA LEU A 162 -5.47 25.72 -2.18
C LEU A 162 -4.16 24.94 -2.06
N GLU A 163 -3.46 25.03 -0.93
CA GLU A 163 -2.26 24.25 -0.64
C GLU A 163 -2.53 22.74 -0.68
N HIS A 164 -3.68 22.30 -0.19
CA HIS A 164 -4.08 20.90 -0.29
C HIS A 164 -4.39 20.52 -1.73
N LEU A 165 -5.07 21.39 -2.48
CA LEU A 165 -5.30 21.13 -3.91
C LEU A 165 -3.97 20.98 -4.65
N GLN A 166 -2.99 21.85 -4.40
CA GLN A 166 -1.67 21.77 -5.02
C GLN A 166 -0.98 20.43 -4.72
N ALA A 167 -0.95 20.01 -3.46
CA ALA A 167 -0.37 18.71 -3.08
C ALA A 167 -1.09 17.54 -3.78
N HIS A 168 -2.42 17.54 -3.82
CA HIS A 168 -3.19 16.49 -4.51
C HIS A 168 -2.94 16.50 -6.01
N MET A 169 -2.78 17.67 -6.63
CA MET A 169 -2.43 17.78 -8.04
C MET A 169 -1.05 17.16 -8.32
N MET A 170 -0.05 17.41 -7.47
CA MET A 170 1.28 16.81 -7.61
C MET A 170 1.21 15.28 -7.67
N VAL A 171 0.59 14.67 -6.66
CA VAL A 171 0.55 13.21 -6.54
C VAL A 171 -0.45 12.56 -7.49
N ASN A 172 -1.67 13.09 -7.61
CA ASN A 172 -2.74 12.40 -8.33
C ASN A 172 -2.77 12.72 -9.83
N MET A 173 -2.15 13.82 -10.28
CA MET A 173 -2.18 14.28 -11.68
C MET A 173 -0.79 14.42 -12.29
N TYR A 174 0.10 15.24 -11.72
CA TYR A 174 1.43 15.46 -12.31
C TYR A 174 2.24 14.15 -12.32
N ALA A 175 2.24 13.37 -11.24
CA ALA A 175 2.97 12.11 -11.19
C ALA A 175 2.53 11.08 -12.24
N PRO A 176 1.23 10.81 -12.50
CA PRO A 176 0.82 10.00 -13.65
C PRO A 176 1.30 10.52 -15.00
N VAL A 177 1.34 11.84 -15.21
CA VAL A 177 1.86 12.43 -16.45
C VAL A 177 3.37 12.18 -16.58
N LEU A 178 4.13 12.44 -15.52
CA LEU A 178 5.58 12.21 -15.47
C LEU A 178 5.92 10.72 -15.64
N LEU A 179 5.13 9.84 -15.02
CA LEU A 179 5.26 8.39 -15.16
C LEU A 179 5.03 7.96 -16.60
N PHE A 180 3.99 8.47 -17.26
CA PHE A 180 3.79 8.21 -18.69
C PHE A 180 4.98 8.71 -19.52
N GLN A 181 5.43 9.95 -19.31
CA GLN A 181 6.56 10.52 -20.03
C GLN A 181 7.84 9.68 -19.89
N ALA A 182 8.15 9.22 -18.68
CA ALA A 182 9.33 8.39 -18.40
C ALA A 182 9.21 7.00 -19.04
N THR A 183 8.04 6.36 -18.94
CA THR A 183 7.85 4.99 -19.41
C THR A 183 7.49 4.87 -20.88
N ARG A 184 7.11 5.96 -21.56
CA ARG A 184 6.57 5.97 -22.92
C ARG A 184 7.44 5.22 -23.92
N LEU A 185 8.75 5.44 -23.91
CA LEU A 185 9.67 4.80 -24.86
C LEU A 185 9.78 3.29 -24.62
N MET A 186 9.74 2.84 -23.37
CA MET A 186 9.74 1.41 -23.03
C MET A 186 8.40 0.75 -23.38
N LEU A 187 7.29 1.45 -23.18
CA LEU A 187 5.96 0.99 -23.61
C LEU A 187 5.89 0.81 -25.13
N GLN A 188 6.54 1.68 -25.91
CA GLN A 188 6.62 1.54 -27.37
C GLN A 188 7.45 0.33 -27.84
N GLN A 189 8.27 -0.26 -26.96
CA GLN A 189 9.01 -1.49 -27.24
C GLN A 189 8.24 -2.75 -26.84
N SER A 190 7.02 -2.62 -26.30
CA SER A 190 6.17 -3.77 -26.00
C SER A 190 5.97 -4.63 -27.24
N LYS A 191 6.06 -5.95 -27.07
CA LYS A 191 5.76 -6.92 -28.14
C LYS A 191 4.26 -7.20 -28.28
N GLN A 192 3.47 -6.62 -27.39
CA GLN A 192 2.02 -6.73 -27.35
C GLN A 192 1.40 -5.32 -27.31
N GLN A 193 0.07 -5.25 -27.23
CA GLN A 193 -0.62 -3.98 -27.14
C GLN A 193 -0.29 -3.31 -25.80
N ALA A 194 0.55 -2.27 -25.82
CA ALA A 194 0.95 -1.53 -24.63
C ALA A 194 -0.25 -0.88 -23.92
N LYS A 195 -0.27 -0.92 -22.59
CA LYS A 195 -1.35 -0.40 -21.74
C LYS A 195 -0.83 0.62 -20.74
N PHE A 196 -1.55 1.74 -20.61
CA PHE A 196 -1.36 2.70 -19.52
C PHE A 196 -2.67 2.86 -18.77
N VAL A 197 -2.68 2.47 -17.51
CA VAL A 197 -3.90 2.34 -16.71
C VAL A 197 -3.83 3.30 -15.55
N LEU A 198 -4.83 4.15 -15.41
CA LEU A 198 -4.98 5.00 -14.22
C LEU A 198 -6.04 4.43 -13.31
N ILE A 199 -5.71 4.31 -12.02
CA ILE A 199 -6.71 4.02 -11.00
C ILE A 199 -7.43 5.34 -10.69
N GLY A 200 -8.65 5.45 -11.21
CA GLY A 200 -9.50 6.63 -11.08
C GLY A 200 -10.37 6.58 -9.83
N ALA A 201 -11.35 7.49 -9.78
CA ALA A 201 -12.40 7.47 -8.77
C ALA A 201 -13.69 8.10 -9.35
N PRO A 202 -14.87 7.49 -9.22
CA PRO A 202 -16.12 8.00 -9.80
C PRO A 202 -16.49 9.43 -9.35
N ILE A 203 -16.03 9.83 -8.15
CA ILE A 203 -16.18 11.20 -7.63
C ILE A 203 -15.53 12.28 -8.51
N SER A 204 -14.64 11.90 -9.42
CA SER A 204 -13.99 12.81 -10.36
C SER A 204 -14.70 12.93 -11.71
N THR A 205 -15.96 12.50 -11.79
CA THR A 205 -16.81 12.67 -12.98
C THR A 205 -17.71 13.89 -12.81
N ILE A 206 -17.86 14.68 -13.87
CA ILE A 206 -18.71 15.86 -13.88
C ILE A 206 -20.18 15.43 -14.02
N THR A 207 -20.47 14.48 -14.91
CA THR A 207 -21.84 14.01 -15.16
C THR A 207 -22.51 13.47 -13.89
N ASN A 208 -21.78 12.72 -13.05
CA ASN A 208 -22.34 12.10 -11.84
C ASN A 208 -22.00 12.89 -10.57
N MET A 209 -21.58 14.15 -10.68
CA MET A 209 -21.15 14.95 -9.52
C MET A 209 -22.25 15.07 -8.45
N HIS A 210 -23.52 15.06 -8.86
CA HIS A 210 -24.66 15.08 -7.93
C HIS A 210 -24.63 13.92 -6.93
N ASP A 211 -24.23 12.72 -7.35
CA ASP A 211 -24.17 11.52 -6.49
C ASP A 211 -23.12 11.65 -5.38
N TYR A 212 -22.13 12.52 -5.59
CA TYR A 212 -21.03 12.78 -4.67
C TYR A 212 -21.08 14.18 -4.06
N ALA A 213 -22.16 14.94 -4.24
CA ALA A 213 -22.24 16.35 -3.82
C ALA A 213 -22.00 16.58 -2.31
N ARG A 214 -22.22 15.56 -1.48
CA ARG A 214 -21.99 15.58 -0.02
C ARG A 214 -20.65 15.02 0.41
N ALA A 215 -19.86 14.45 -0.51
CA ALA A 215 -18.56 13.89 -0.19
C ALA A 215 -17.54 15.03 0.02
N PRO A 216 -16.86 15.11 1.17
CA PRO A 216 -15.94 16.19 1.50
C PRO A 216 -14.56 15.95 0.85
N LEU A 217 -14.51 15.76 -0.47
CA LEU A 217 -13.33 15.24 -1.18
C LEU A 217 -12.98 16.12 -2.40
N THR A 218 -13.21 17.43 -2.33
CA THR A 218 -13.05 18.32 -3.49
C THR A 218 -11.65 18.30 -4.09
N ALA A 219 -10.59 18.42 -3.27
CA ALA A 219 -9.20 18.40 -3.77
C ALA A 219 -8.86 17.07 -4.46
N TYR A 220 -9.34 15.96 -3.88
CA TYR A 220 -9.21 14.62 -4.46
C TYR A 220 -9.96 14.49 -5.78
N GLY A 221 -11.23 14.90 -5.82
CA GLY A 221 -12.07 14.85 -7.02
C GLY A 221 -11.50 15.70 -8.17
N VAL A 222 -11.07 16.94 -7.90
CA VAL A 222 -10.47 17.82 -8.92
C VAL A 222 -9.16 17.26 -9.46
N SER A 223 -8.28 16.75 -8.58
CA SER A 223 -6.99 16.20 -9.01
C SER A 223 -7.15 14.90 -9.83
N LYS A 224 -8.06 14.01 -9.44
CA LYS A 224 -8.42 12.83 -10.23
C LYS A 224 -9.12 13.19 -11.55
N LEU A 225 -9.92 14.26 -11.59
CA LEU A 225 -10.57 14.74 -12.82
C LEU A 225 -9.52 15.20 -13.83
N ALA A 226 -8.53 15.96 -13.36
CA ALA A 226 -7.41 16.39 -14.19
C ALA A 226 -6.59 15.20 -14.71
N ALA A 227 -6.35 14.19 -13.87
CA ALA A 227 -5.67 12.95 -14.29
C ALA A 227 -6.48 12.16 -15.34
N ASN A 228 -7.81 12.05 -15.15
CA ASN A 228 -8.72 11.41 -16.10
C ASN A 228 -8.66 12.09 -17.48
N TYR A 229 -8.64 13.43 -17.50
CA TYR A 229 -8.46 14.19 -18.75
C TYR A 229 -7.14 13.82 -19.44
N MET A 230 -6.03 13.80 -18.69
CA MET A 230 -4.70 13.49 -19.25
C MET A 230 -4.63 12.09 -19.85
N VAL A 231 -5.16 11.08 -19.16
CA VAL A 231 -5.15 9.70 -19.67
C VAL A 231 -6.05 9.55 -20.90
N ARG A 232 -7.20 10.24 -20.93
CA ARG A 232 -8.03 10.31 -22.13
C ARG A 232 -7.30 10.99 -23.29
N LYS A 233 -6.52 12.04 -23.00
CA LYS A 233 -5.67 12.71 -24.00
C LYS A 233 -4.59 11.78 -24.54
N PHE A 234 -3.94 10.98 -23.69
CA PHE A 234 -2.96 9.98 -24.11
C PHE A 234 -3.56 8.98 -25.09
N HIS A 235 -4.80 8.53 -24.88
CA HIS A 235 -5.50 7.64 -25.82
C HIS A 235 -5.58 8.25 -27.24
N PHE A 236 -5.98 9.53 -27.35
CA PHE A 236 -6.15 10.19 -28.65
C PHE A 236 -4.82 10.49 -29.34
N GLU A 237 -3.78 10.85 -28.56
CA GLU A 237 -2.46 11.19 -29.10
C GLU A 237 -1.63 9.95 -29.48
N ASN A 238 -1.90 8.81 -28.87
CA ASN A 238 -1.10 7.60 -29.03
C ASN A 238 -1.96 6.46 -29.57
N LYS A 239 -2.02 6.34 -30.91
CA LYS A 239 -2.73 5.24 -31.59
C LYS A 239 -2.24 3.85 -31.18
N TRP A 240 -0.96 3.76 -30.83
CA TRP A 240 -0.28 2.54 -30.39
C TRP A 240 -0.57 2.14 -28.93
N LEU A 241 -1.24 2.99 -28.15
CA LEU A 241 -1.40 2.81 -26.70
C LEU A 241 -2.87 2.57 -26.30
N THR A 242 -3.12 1.53 -25.51
CA THR A 242 -4.38 1.35 -24.79
C THR A 242 -4.29 2.10 -23.45
N ALA A 243 -4.73 3.36 -23.46
CA ALA A 243 -4.82 4.18 -22.25
C ALA A 243 -6.26 4.25 -21.75
N PHE A 244 -6.52 3.98 -20.47
CA PHE A 244 -7.87 4.02 -19.89
C PHE A 244 -7.84 4.16 -18.36
N ILE A 245 -9.00 4.42 -17.77
CA ILE A 245 -9.19 4.62 -16.33
C ILE A 245 -10.02 3.47 -15.77
N ILE A 246 -9.67 2.96 -14.59
CA ILE A 246 -10.44 1.96 -13.86
C ILE A 246 -10.91 2.53 -12.53
N ASP A 247 -12.18 2.36 -12.20
CA ASP A 247 -12.71 2.60 -10.86
C ASP A 247 -12.46 1.36 -10.00
N PRO A 248 -11.60 1.45 -8.96
CA PRO A 248 -11.28 0.33 -8.08
C PRO A 248 -12.43 -0.02 -7.12
N GLY A 249 -13.50 0.78 -7.08
CA GLY A 249 -14.51 0.75 -6.04
C GLY A 249 -14.07 1.52 -4.79
N HIS A 250 -14.88 1.41 -3.74
CA HIS A 250 -14.53 1.97 -2.43
C HIS A 250 -13.86 0.88 -1.59
N VAL A 251 -12.53 0.86 -1.65
CA VAL A 251 -11.68 -0.27 -1.22
C VAL A 251 -11.27 -0.17 0.25
N GLN A 252 -11.20 -1.30 0.96
CA GLN A 252 -10.73 -1.44 2.35
C GLN A 252 -9.21 -1.21 2.48
N THR A 253 -8.78 0.01 2.19
CA THR A 253 -7.43 0.52 2.47
C THR A 253 -7.50 1.54 3.60
N ASP A 254 -6.38 1.96 4.17
CA ASP A 254 -6.36 3.02 5.18
C ASP A 254 -7.11 4.29 4.70
N MET A 255 -6.89 4.67 3.43
CA MET A 255 -7.54 5.81 2.79
C MET A 255 -9.04 5.56 2.55
N GLY A 256 -9.41 4.38 2.03
CA GLY A 256 -10.81 4.07 1.74
C GLY A 256 -11.64 3.90 3.01
N ASP A 257 -11.11 3.23 4.04
CA ASP A 257 -11.79 3.12 5.33
C ASP A 257 -11.89 4.47 6.04
N GLN A 258 -10.90 5.36 5.89
CA GLN A 258 -11.02 6.74 6.35
C GLN A 258 -12.16 7.46 5.63
N GLY A 259 -12.26 7.34 4.30
CA GLY A 259 -13.37 7.87 3.51
C GLY A 259 -14.73 7.31 3.93
N ALA A 260 -14.80 6.01 4.22
CA ALA A 260 -16.01 5.35 4.72
C ALA A 260 -16.46 5.93 6.06
N ARG A 261 -15.52 6.11 7.01
CA ARG A 261 -15.80 6.71 8.33
C ARG A 261 -16.32 8.14 8.23
N LEU A 262 -15.75 8.94 7.32
CA LEU A 262 -16.23 10.30 7.04
C LEU A 262 -17.66 10.34 6.47
N MET A 263 -18.09 9.25 5.83
CA MET A 263 -19.46 9.07 5.34
C MET A 263 -20.36 8.30 6.32
N GLY A 264 -19.94 8.10 7.58
CA GLY A 264 -20.72 7.42 8.60
C GLY A 264 -20.78 5.90 8.47
N ARG A 265 -19.87 5.29 7.70
CA ARG A 265 -19.73 3.83 7.55
C ARG A 265 -18.51 3.32 8.32
N PRO A 266 -18.55 2.10 8.89
CA PRO A 266 -17.42 1.59 9.67
C PRO A 266 -16.16 1.33 8.83
N GLN A 267 -16.35 0.84 7.61
CA GLN A 267 -15.30 0.48 6.65
C GLN A 267 -15.82 0.56 5.23
N ALA A 268 -14.92 0.50 4.26
CA ALA A 268 -15.26 0.51 2.85
C ALA A 268 -15.91 -0.83 2.43
N PRO A 269 -16.83 -0.82 1.45
CA PRO A 269 -17.60 -2.01 1.06
C PRO A 269 -16.82 -3.02 0.21
N THR A 270 -15.79 -2.59 -0.54
CA THR A 270 -15.05 -3.45 -1.47
C THR A 270 -13.76 -3.94 -0.79
N THR A 271 -13.53 -5.25 -0.77
CA THR A 271 -12.27 -5.78 -0.23
C THR A 271 -11.10 -5.47 -1.18
N VAL A 272 -9.87 -5.45 -0.66
CA VAL A 272 -8.68 -5.29 -1.50
C VAL A 272 -8.57 -6.43 -2.53
N ALA A 273 -8.88 -7.66 -2.12
CA ALA A 273 -8.80 -8.83 -3.00
C ALA A 273 -9.78 -8.72 -4.18
N ASP A 274 -11.05 -8.34 -3.92
CA ASP A 274 -12.06 -8.18 -4.97
C ASP A 274 -11.69 -7.05 -5.94
N SER A 275 -11.20 -5.92 -5.39
CA SER A 275 -10.76 -4.79 -6.19
C SER A 275 -9.61 -5.18 -7.13
N VAL A 276 -8.56 -5.83 -6.58
CA VAL A 276 -7.40 -6.28 -7.36
C VAL A 276 -7.81 -7.30 -8.43
N ALA A 277 -8.63 -8.30 -8.07
CA ALA A 277 -9.11 -9.29 -9.03
C ALA A 277 -9.88 -8.64 -10.19
N GLY A 278 -10.78 -7.69 -9.88
CA GLY A 278 -11.51 -6.94 -10.89
C GLY A 278 -10.61 -6.08 -11.76
N ILE A 279 -9.67 -5.33 -11.16
CA ILE A 279 -8.70 -4.50 -11.90
C ILE A 279 -7.88 -5.37 -12.85
N CYS A 280 -7.31 -6.47 -12.39
CA CYS A 280 -6.54 -7.39 -13.22
C CYS A 280 -7.37 -7.92 -14.40
N ALA A 281 -8.60 -8.38 -14.14
CA ALA A 281 -9.50 -8.85 -15.21
C ALA A 281 -9.77 -7.75 -16.25
N ARG A 282 -10.06 -6.52 -15.81
CA ARG A 282 -10.28 -5.39 -16.74
C ARG A 282 -9.03 -5.02 -17.51
N ILE A 283 -7.85 -5.09 -16.90
CA ILE A 283 -6.57 -4.88 -17.59
C ILE A 283 -6.36 -5.95 -18.66
N ASP A 284 -6.62 -7.21 -18.36
CA ASP A 284 -6.43 -8.32 -19.31
C ASP A 284 -7.38 -8.20 -20.51
N GLU A 285 -8.65 -7.92 -20.26
CA GLU A 285 -9.70 -7.76 -21.27
C GLU A 285 -9.54 -6.48 -22.13
N ALA A 286 -8.83 -5.46 -21.62
CA ALA A 286 -8.77 -4.17 -22.28
C ALA A 286 -8.10 -4.22 -23.66
N THR A 287 -8.78 -3.64 -24.65
CA THR A 287 -8.25 -3.44 -26.00
C THR A 287 -8.23 -1.96 -26.39
N LYS A 288 -7.50 -1.63 -27.46
CA LYS A 288 -7.46 -0.27 -28.00
C LYS A 288 -8.84 0.16 -28.51
N GLU A 289 -9.61 -0.78 -29.06
CA GLU A 289 -10.87 -0.57 -29.75
C GLU A 289 -12.06 -0.44 -28.78
N THR A 290 -12.08 -1.20 -27.69
CA THR A 290 -13.26 -1.30 -26.81
C THR A 290 -13.12 -0.57 -25.48
N THR A 291 -11.91 -0.51 -24.92
CA THR A 291 -11.69 -0.01 -23.55
C THR A 291 -10.89 1.28 -23.52
N SER A 292 -9.97 1.47 -24.47
CA SER A 292 -9.13 2.66 -24.48
C SER A 292 -9.94 3.95 -24.63
N GLY A 293 -9.55 4.98 -23.87
CA GLY A 293 -10.23 6.27 -23.86
C GLY A 293 -11.49 6.30 -23.00
N HIS A 294 -11.82 5.20 -22.30
CA HIS A 294 -12.97 5.08 -21.42
C HIS A 294 -12.57 5.03 -19.94
N PHE A 295 -13.55 5.28 -19.08
CA PHE A 295 -13.50 5.06 -17.64
C PHE A 295 -14.39 3.85 -17.35
N VAL A 296 -13.83 2.76 -16.83
CA VAL A 296 -14.55 1.49 -16.61
C VAL A 296 -14.60 1.09 -15.15
N ILE A 297 -15.64 0.35 -14.75
CA ILE A 297 -15.80 -0.17 -13.38
C ILE A 297 -15.08 -1.50 -13.24
N HIS A 298 -14.33 -1.70 -12.14
CA HIS A 298 -13.60 -2.95 -11.90
C HIS A 298 -14.51 -4.20 -11.84
N THR A 299 -15.76 -4.08 -11.40
CA THR A 299 -16.66 -5.22 -11.18
C THR A 299 -17.07 -5.91 -12.48
N ASP A 300 -17.47 -5.15 -13.49
CA ASP A 300 -18.11 -5.69 -14.70
C ASP A 300 -17.60 -5.05 -16.01
N GLY A 301 -16.71 -4.07 -15.94
CA GLY A 301 -16.19 -3.37 -17.12
C GLY A 301 -17.17 -2.38 -17.75
N SER A 302 -18.31 -2.14 -17.11
CA SER A 302 -19.25 -1.10 -17.55
C SER A 302 -18.58 0.27 -17.57
N GLN A 303 -18.99 1.12 -18.51
CA GLN A 303 -18.39 2.44 -18.70
C GLN A 303 -19.09 3.47 -17.80
N LEU A 304 -18.27 4.27 -17.11
CA LEU A 304 -18.71 5.47 -16.40
C LEU A 304 -18.77 6.66 -17.35
N SER A 305 -19.78 7.49 -17.13
CA SER A 305 -19.87 8.83 -17.74
C SER A 305 -18.76 9.75 -17.20
N TRP A 306 -18.46 10.81 -17.97
CA TRP A 306 -17.35 11.74 -17.70
C TRP A 306 -17.75 12.94 -16.87
#